data_AF-A0A8X7PYH9-F1
#
_entry.id   AF-A0A8X7PYH9-F1
#
_cell.length_a   1.000
_cell.length_b   1.000
_cell.length_c   1.000
_cell.angle_alpha   90.00
_cell.angle_beta   90.00
_cell.angle_gamma   90.00
#
_symmetry.space_group_name_H-M   'P 1'
#
loop_
_entity.id
_entity.type
_entity.pdbx_description
1 polymer ?
#
loop_
_entity_poly.entity_id
_entity_poly.type
_entity_poly.pdbx_seq_one_letter_code
_entity_poly.pdbx_strand_id
1 'polypeptide(L)'
;MIRLEENEKLVLTPFEKNLDICRQLWRVLERSDLIVMVVDARDTLFYRCPDLEIDEHKKLMLLVNKADLFTSLRQKWAEYFRLNNILFVFWSAMAATALLEGKVLKEQWRQPGNFQKTEDPEVVICGRDRALGT
;
A
#
# COMPACT_ATOMS: atom_id res chain seq x y z
N MET A 1 -8.83 -18.11 -19.81
CA MET A 1 -7.65 -18.12 -18.92
C MET A 1 -7.32 -19.57 -18.58
N ILE A 2 -6.60 -20.28 -19.47
CA ILE A 2 -6.12 -21.66 -19.25
C ILE A 2 -4.71 -21.83 -19.87
N ARG A 3 -4.40 -21.07 -20.93
CA ARG A 3 -3.14 -21.13 -21.71
C ARG A 3 -1.83 -20.86 -20.95
N LEU A 4 -1.86 -20.41 -19.69
CA LEU A 4 -0.63 -20.14 -18.91
C LEU A 4 -0.27 -21.29 -17.95
N GLU A 5 -1.20 -22.18 -17.63
CA GLU A 5 -0.94 -23.36 -16.77
C GLU A 5 -0.15 -24.46 -17.51
N GLU A 6 -0.08 -24.40 -18.85
CA GLU A 6 0.65 -25.37 -19.68
C GLU A 6 2.18 -25.23 -19.59
N ASN A 7 2.70 -24.17 -18.98
CA ASN A 7 4.13 -24.02 -18.72
C ASN A 7 4.48 -24.60 -17.35
N GLU A 8 4.99 -25.82 -17.31
CA GLU A 8 5.42 -26.56 -16.10
C GLU A 8 6.45 -25.84 -15.20
N LYS A 9 6.96 -24.66 -15.61
CA LYS A 9 7.89 -23.81 -14.86
C LYS A 9 7.27 -22.57 -14.23
N LEU A 10 6.00 -22.27 -14.49
CA LEU A 10 5.33 -21.12 -13.89
C LEU A 10 4.68 -21.55 -12.58
N VAL A 11 5.34 -21.24 -11.45
CA VAL A 11 4.66 -21.20 -10.15
C VAL A 11 3.72 -20.01 -10.20
N LEU A 12 2.49 -20.23 -10.68
CA LEU A 12 1.45 -19.23 -10.63
C LEU A 12 1.14 -18.92 -9.17
N THR A 13 1.07 -17.63 -8.84
CA THR A 13 0.53 -17.19 -7.57
C THR A 13 -0.89 -17.77 -7.44
N PRO A 14 -1.25 -18.38 -6.29
CA PRO A 14 -2.56 -19.00 -6.14
C PRO A 14 -3.64 -17.92 -6.29
N PHE A 15 -4.37 -17.97 -7.40
CA PHE A 15 -5.48 -17.06 -7.67
C PHE A 15 -6.73 -17.52 -6.92
N GLU A 16 -7.61 -16.55 -6.62
CA GLU A 16 -8.92 -16.84 -6.06
C GLU A 16 -9.77 -17.60 -7.09
N LYS A 17 -10.23 -18.80 -6.73
CA LYS A 17 -11.01 -19.68 -7.64
C LYS A 17 -12.50 -19.42 -7.55
N ASN A 18 -12.96 -18.75 -6.49
CA ASN A 18 -14.37 -18.44 -6.31
C ASN A 18 -14.80 -17.25 -7.19
N LEU A 19 -15.60 -17.55 -8.21
CA LEU A 19 -16.16 -16.54 -9.12
C LEU A 19 -17.01 -15.49 -8.41
N ASP A 20 -17.64 -15.82 -7.28
CA ASP A 20 -18.43 -14.84 -6.52
C ASP A 20 -17.56 -13.76 -5.89
N ILE A 21 -16.35 -14.11 -5.44
CA ILE A 21 -15.37 -13.15 -4.92
C ILE A 21 -14.90 -12.24 -6.05
N CYS A 22 -14.58 -12.81 -7.22
CA CYS A 22 -14.22 -12.03 -8.40
C CYS A 22 -15.35 -11.08 -8.81
N ARG A 23 -16.61 -11.53 -8.79
CA ARG A 23 -17.78 -10.68 -9.09
C ARG A 23 -17.97 -9.58 -8.06
N GLN A 24 -17.69 -9.83 -6.78
CA GLN A 24 -17.72 -8.79 -5.75
C GLN A 24 -16.68 -7.71 -6.02
N LEU A 25 -15.45 -8.10 -6.37
CA LEU A 25 -14.40 -7.15 -6.76
C LEU A 25 -14.86 -6.28 -7.93
N TRP A 26 -15.39 -6.89 -9.01
CA TRP A 26 -15.88 -6.13 -10.17
C TRP A 26 -16.97 -5.12 -9.81
N ARG A 27 -17.93 -5.46 -8.94
CA ARG A 27 -18.99 -4.54 -8.49
C ARG A 27 -18.43 -3.35 -7.69
N VAL A 28 -17.42 -3.59 -6.87
CA VAL A 28 -16.75 -2.53 -6.10
C VAL A 28 -15.97 -1.62 -7.05
N LEU A 29 -15.21 -2.21 -7.97
CA LEU A 29 -14.44 -1.48 -8.97
C LEU A 29 -15.37 -0.60 -9.80
N GLU A 30 -16.44 -1.16 -10.37
CA GLU A 30 -17.39 -0.45 -11.23
C GLU A 30 -17.94 0.83 -10.59
N ARG A 31 -18.32 0.76 -9.31
CA ARG A 31 -18.97 1.86 -8.57
C ARG A 31 -18.01 2.83 -7.89
N SER A 32 -16.69 2.58 -7.93
CA SER A 32 -15.71 3.40 -7.23
C SER A 32 -15.06 4.42 -8.18
N ASP A 33 -14.93 5.67 -7.71
CA ASP A 33 -14.18 6.72 -8.41
C ASP A 33 -12.69 6.72 -8.04
N LEU A 34 -12.37 6.20 -6.85
CA LEU A 34 -11.01 6.05 -6.31
C LEU A 34 -10.80 4.63 -5.80
N ILE A 35 -9.74 3.99 -6.26
CA ILE A 35 -9.31 2.65 -5.83
C ILE A 35 -8.03 2.81 -5.00
N VAL A 36 -8.04 2.29 -3.78
CA VAL A 36 -6.85 2.26 -2.92
C VAL A 36 -6.33 0.83 -2.85
N MET A 37 -5.14 0.61 -3.42
CA MET A 37 -4.48 -0.69 -3.42
C MET A 37 -3.50 -0.76 -2.26
N VAL A 38 -3.78 -1.65 -1.30
CA VAL A 38 -2.87 -1.87 -0.17
C VAL A 38 -1.75 -2.80 -0.59
N VAL A 39 -0.51 -2.33 -0.53
CA VAL A 39 0.69 -3.09 -0.88
C VAL A 39 1.64 -3.18 0.31
N ASP A 40 2.47 -4.21 0.36
CA ASP A 40 3.49 -4.37 1.42
C ASP A 40 4.79 -3.64 1.01
N ALA A 41 5.35 -2.82 1.90
CA ALA A 41 6.56 -2.03 1.64
C ALA A 41 7.80 -2.85 1.25
N ARG A 42 7.83 -4.15 1.56
CA ARG A 42 8.95 -5.04 1.23
C ARG A 42 9.12 -5.26 -0.26
N ASP A 43 8.00 -5.41 -0.97
CA ASP A 43 8.00 -5.72 -2.40
C ASP A 43 6.75 -5.13 -3.07
N THR A 44 6.73 -3.80 -3.16
CA THR A 44 5.54 -3.09 -3.63
C THR A 44 5.15 -3.43 -5.07
N LEU A 45 6.13 -3.76 -5.92
CA LEU A 45 5.89 -4.14 -7.31
C LEU A 45 5.25 -5.51 -7.44
N PHE A 46 5.65 -6.48 -6.61
CA PHE A 46 5.05 -7.80 -6.61
C PHE A 46 3.58 -7.78 -6.18
N TYR A 47 3.22 -6.94 -5.19
CA TYR A 47 1.84 -6.83 -4.71
C TYR A 47 0.98 -5.85 -5.53
N ARG A 48 1.59 -5.11 -6.46
CA ARG A 48 0.84 -4.22 -7.36
C ARG A 48 0.21 -5.02 -8.48
N CYS A 49 -0.99 -4.63 -8.87
CA CYS A 49 -1.70 -5.22 -10.00
C CYS A 49 -1.93 -4.15 -11.09
N PRO A 50 -1.06 -4.07 -12.11
CA PRO A 50 -1.22 -3.12 -13.22
C PRO A 50 -2.53 -3.31 -13.99
N ASP A 51 -3.09 -4.53 -14.00
CA ASP A 51 -4.35 -4.83 -14.67
C ASP A 51 -5.56 -4.10 -14.04
N LEU A 52 -5.42 -3.55 -12.83
CA LEU A 52 -6.45 -2.73 -12.20
C LEU A 52 -6.32 -1.23 -12.53
N GLU A 53 -5.27 -0.83 -13.26
CA GLU A 53 -4.99 0.57 -13.66
C GLU A 53 -5.50 0.89 -15.08
N ILE A 54 -6.31 0.02 -15.67
CA ILE A 54 -6.72 0.11 -17.08
C ILE A 54 -7.78 1.21 -17.33
N ASP A 55 -8.45 1.70 -16.28
CA ASP A 55 -9.51 2.70 -16.40
C ASP A 55 -8.97 4.13 -16.17
N GLU A 56 -8.83 4.91 -17.25
CA GLU A 56 -8.35 6.31 -17.22
C GLU A 56 -9.27 7.24 -16.43
N HIS A 57 -10.54 6.87 -16.22
CA HIS A 57 -11.49 7.68 -15.46
C HIS A 57 -11.40 7.42 -13.95
N LYS A 58 -10.70 6.38 -13.52
CA LYS A 58 -10.56 6.01 -12.12
C LYS A 58 -9.19 6.37 -11.59
N LYS A 59 -9.18 7.00 -10.42
CA LYS A 59 -7.91 7.26 -9.73
C LYS A 59 -7.51 5.99 -8.99
N LEU A 60 -6.25 5.60 -9.11
CA LEU A 60 -5.65 4.53 -8.32
C LEU A 60 -4.55 5.10 -7.43
N MET A 61 -4.57 4.73 -6.15
CA MET A 61 -3.58 5.11 -5.16
C MET A 61 -3.01 3.88 -4.46
N LEU A 62 -1.70 3.83 -4.27
CA LEU A 62 -1.03 2.80 -3.47
C LEU A 62 -0.99 3.20 -2.00
N LEU A 63 -1.54 2.36 -1.12
CA LEU A 63 -1.35 2.44 0.32
C LEU A 63 -0.23 1.47 0.71
N VAL A 64 0.98 1.99 0.90
CA VAL A 64 2.17 1.18 1.17
C VAL A 64 2.27 0.89 2.66
N ASN A 65 1.82 -0.29 3.05
CA ASN A 65 1.76 -0.74 4.45
C ASN A 65 3.11 -1.27 4.96
N LYS A 66 3.29 -1.26 6.29
CA LYS A 66 4.51 -1.66 7.02
C LYS A 66 5.73 -0.81 6.65
N ALA A 67 5.51 0.45 6.26
CA ALA A 67 6.56 1.37 5.85
C ALA A 67 7.54 1.71 6.99
N ASP A 68 7.15 1.48 8.24
CA ASP A 68 7.98 1.64 9.44
C ASP A 68 9.15 0.67 9.50
N LEU A 69 9.01 -0.53 8.91
CA LEU A 69 10.05 -1.56 8.94
C LEU A 69 11.19 -1.29 7.95
N PHE A 70 11.02 -0.37 6.99
CA PHE A 70 11.95 -0.19 5.85
C PHE A 70 12.21 1.29 5.50
N THR A 71 12.85 2.05 6.40
CA THR A 71 13.11 3.50 6.20
C THR A 71 13.96 3.81 4.96
N SER A 72 15.03 3.05 4.69
CA SER A 72 15.89 3.27 3.52
C SER A 72 15.20 2.87 2.20
N LEU A 73 14.35 1.84 2.24
CA LEU A 73 13.60 1.38 1.08
C LEU A 73 12.46 2.35 0.75
N ARG A 74 11.88 3.00 1.76
CA ARG A 74 10.83 4.03 1.61
C ARG A 74 11.25 5.14 0.66
N GLN A 75 12.46 5.67 0.80
CA GLN A 75 12.97 6.73 -0.07
C GLN A 75 13.10 6.25 -1.52
N LYS A 76 13.63 5.04 -1.72
CA LYS A 76 13.74 4.44 -3.06
C LYS A 76 12.38 4.23 -3.70
N TRP A 77 11.41 3.75 -2.93
CA TRP A 77 10.04 3.58 -3.41
C TRP A 77 9.36 4.92 -3.72
N ALA A 78 9.55 5.94 -2.87
CA ALA A 78 9.00 7.27 -3.10
C ALA A 78 9.55 7.87 -4.41
N GLU A 79 10.87 7.80 -4.61
CA GLU A 79 11.50 8.25 -5.85
C GLU A 79 10.97 7.49 -7.06
N TYR A 80 10.90 6.16 -6.98
CA TYR A 80 10.34 5.32 -8.04
C TYR A 80 8.88 5.70 -8.37
N PHE A 81 8.03 5.86 -7.36
CA PHE A 81 6.63 6.19 -7.59
C PHE A 81 6.44 7.58 -8.20
N ARG A 82 7.20 8.59 -7.74
CA ARG A 82 7.18 9.94 -8.34
C ARG A 82 7.64 9.92 -9.79
N LEU A 83 8.73 9.23 -10.10
CA LEU A 83 9.25 9.13 -11.47
C LEU A 83 8.27 8.45 -12.43
N ASN A 84 7.43 7.55 -11.92
CA ASN A 84 6.44 6.83 -12.71
C ASN A 84 5.02 7.44 -12.61
N ASN A 85 4.86 8.63 -12.02
CA ASN A 85 3.57 9.31 -11.82
C ASN A 85 2.51 8.44 -11.10
N ILE A 86 2.95 7.64 -10.13
CA ILE A 86 2.07 6.77 -9.33
C ILE A 86 1.67 7.54 -8.08
N LEU A 87 0.37 7.58 -7.77
CA LEU A 87 -0.12 8.15 -6.53
C LEU A 87 0.09 7.15 -5.38
N PHE A 88 0.71 7.57 -4.28
CA PHE A 88 1.01 6.71 -3.15
C PHE A 88 0.96 7.43 -1.81
N VAL A 89 0.82 6.66 -0.74
CA VAL A 89 0.99 7.11 0.64
C VAL A 89 1.57 5.96 1.49
N PHE A 90 2.52 6.29 2.37
CA PHE A 90 3.07 5.31 3.31
C PHE A 90 2.21 5.19 4.56
N TRP A 91 1.97 3.95 5.00
CA TRP A 91 1.14 3.65 6.18
C TRP A 91 1.82 2.64 7.11
N SER A 92 1.63 2.84 8.41
CA SER A 92 1.99 1.87 9.45
C SER A 92 0.80 1.60 10.35
N ALA A 93 0.17 0.44 10.17
CA ALA A 93 -0.91 0.00 11.05
C ALA A 93 -0.43 -0.18 12.50
N MET A 94 0.81 -0.65 12.70
CA MET A 94 1.38 -0.79 14.05
C MET A 94 1.54 0.54 14.76
N ALA A 95 2.04 1.56 14.07
CA ALA A 95 2.17 2.89 14.64
C ALA A 95 0.80 3.52 14.95
N ALA A 96 -0.16 3.35 14.04
CA ALA A 96 -1.53 3.81 14.23
C ALA A 96 -2.19 3.15 15.46
N THR A 97 -2.07 1.82 15.61
CA THR A 97 -2.63 1.10 16.76
C THR A 97 -1.96 1.48 18.07
N ALA A 98 -0.62 1.59 18.10
CA ALA A 98 0.09 1.95 19.32
C ALA A 98 -0.29 3.37 19.82
N LEU A 99 -0.50 4.30 18.89
CA LEU A 99 -0.98 5.64 19.20
C LEU A 99 -2.40 5.62 19.77
N LEU A 100 -3.31 4.80 19.22
CA LEU A 100 -4.68 4.64 19.74
C LEU A 100 -4.71 4.04 21.14
N GLU A 101 -3.78 3.13 21.45
CA GLU A 101 -3.71 2.46 22.74
C GLU A 101 -2.96 3.28 23.81
N GLY A 102 -2.48 4.49 23.47
CA GLY A 102 -1.69 5.32 24.39
C GLY A 102 -0.36 4.68 24.79
N LYS A 103 0.08 3.64 24.09
CA LYS A 103 1.36 2.97 24.33
C LYS A 103 2.45 3.74 23.61
N VAL A 104 3.43 4.24 24.36
CA VAL A 104 4.68 4.70 23.77
C VAL A 104 5.29 3.50 23.06
N LEU A 105 5.39 3.55 21.73
CA LEU A 105 6.16 2.57 20.96
C LEU A 105 7.55 2.53 21.60
N LYS A 106 7.90 1.40 22.22
CA LYS A 106 9.26 1.19 22.75
C LYS A 106 10.21 1.54 21.61
N GLU A 107 11.10 2.49 21.87
CA GLU A 107 12.15 2.99 20.97
C GLU A 107 13.22 1.91 20.64
N GLN A 108 12.84 0.64 20.63
CA GLN A 108 13.73 -0.52 20.43
C GLN A 108 14.16 -0.73 18.96
N TRP A 109 13.64 0.06 18.02
CA TRP A 109 14.05 0.04 16.62
C TRP A 109 14.58 1.39 16.13
N ARG A 110 14.96 2.30 17.05
CA ARG A 110 15.81 3.43 16.69
C ARG A 110 17.23 2.94 16.48
N GLN A 111 17.59 2.70 15.22
CA GLN A 111 18.99 2.86 14.85
C GLN A 111 19.38 4.32 15.16
N PRO A 112 20.43 4.59 15.96
CA PRO A 112 20.81 5.94 16.31
C PRO A 112 21.47 6.61 15.10
N GLY A 113 20.64 7.26 14.29
CA GLY A 113 21.10 8.00 13.13
C GLY A 113 19.94 8.47 12.27
N ASN A 114 19.63 9.76 12.37
CA ASN A 114 18.79 10.52 11.45
C ASN A 114 17.26 10.48 11.69
N PHE A 115 16.81 11.02 12.83
CA PHE A 115 15.44 11.54 12.94
C PHE A 115 15.45 13.01 12.50
N GLN A 116 15.49 13.25 11.19
CA GLN A 116 14.85 14.47 10.70
C GLN A 116 13.35 14.22 10.83
N LYS A 117 12.68 15.08 11.60
CA LYS A 117 11.23 15.25 11.57
C LYS A 117 10.89 15.49 10.09
N THR A 118 10.51 14.41 9.39
CA THR A 118 10.32 14.47 7.96
C THR A 118 8.95 15.09 7.78
N GLU A 119 8.93 16.40 7.50
CA GLU A 119 7.76 17.15 7.00
C GLU A 119 7.43 16.68 5.57
N ASP A 120 7.50 15.38 5.31
CA ASP A 120 7.30 14.78 4.01
C ASP A 120 5.78 14.57 3.85
N PRO A 121 5.09 15.35 3.00
CA PRO A 121 3.63 15.32 2.89
C PRO A 121 3.08 13.95 2.47
N GLU A 122 3.95 13.05 2.00
CA GLU A 122 3.66 11.71 1.51
C GLU A 122 3.67 10.63 2.60
N VAL A 123 4.12 10.97 3.81
CA VAL A 123 4.14 10.06 4.96
C VAL A 123 3.05 10.47 5.94
N VAL A 124 1.86 9.88 5.80
CA VAL A 124 0.76 10.11 6.74
C VAL A 124 0.93 9.16 7.93
N ILE A 125 1.59 9.63 8.99
CA ILE A 125 1.49 9.02 10.32
C ILE A 125 0.23 9.57 10.96
N CYS A 126 -0.90 8.87 10.78
CA CYS A 126 -2.15 9.31 11.40
C CYS A 126 -2.13 9.01 12.91
N GLY A 127 -1.95 10.07 13.70
CA GLY A 127 -2.74 10.25 14.91
C GLY A 127 -4.14 10.72 14.51
N ARG A 128 -5.18 10.23 15.20
CA ARG A 128 -6.60 10.45 14.88
C ARG A 128 -7.08 11.89 15.14
N ASP A 129 -6.31 12.91 14.76
CA ASP A 129 -6.66 14.32 14.98
C ASP A 129 -6.93 15.02 13.65
N ARG A 130 -7.79 14.44 12.80
CA ARG A 130 -8.38 15.13 11.63
C ARG A 130 -9.58 14.42 10.99
N ALA A 131 -10.26 13.51 11.69
CA ALA A 131 -11.43 12.79 11.15
C ALA A 131 -12.78 13.21 11.77
N LEU A 132 -12.81 14.16 12.71
CA LEU A 132 -14.06 14.72 13.25
C LEU A 132 -13.93 16.24 13.36
N GLY A 133 -14.09 16.90 12.21
CA GLY A 133 -14.41 18.32 12.14
C GLY A 133 -15.88 18.46 11.75
N THR A 134 -16.76 18.33 12.74
CA THR A 134 -18.12 18.89 12.78
C THR A 134 -18.37 19.34 14.20
#